data_AF-A0A183D3U6-F1
#
_entry.id   AF-A0A183D3U6-F1
#
_cell.length_a   1.000
_cell.length_b   1.000
_cell.length_c   1.000
_cell.angle_alpha   90.00
_cell.angle_beta   90.00
_cell.angle_gamma   90.00
#
_symmetry.space_group_name_H-M   'P 1'
#
loop_
_entity.id
_entity.type
_entity.pdbx_description
1 polymer ?
#
loop_
_entity_poly.entity_id
_entity_poly.type
_entity_poly.pdbx_seq_one_letter_code
_entity_poly.pdbx_strand_id
1 'polypeptide(L)'
;MNSDQIVAHNGEINTLRGNINFMYAREGVMKSRTFGDNLSKLYPVVERGMSDSGCFDNVLEFLVHAGNRSLPEAAMTMVPEAWENDEEMAPERRTFYRWAAMLMEPWDGPALLAFSDGRYVGAILDRNGLRPARYYITDDDRIYLASEVGVIDLPEGNIVRKV
;
A
#
# COMPACT_ATOMS: atom_id res chain seq x y z
N MET A 1 -19.44 7.70 -9.30
CA MET A 1 -18.35 6.72 -9.27
C MET A 1 -17.15 7.39 -9.90
N ASN A 2 -16.27 8.00 -9.10
CA ASN A 2 -14.95 8.38 -9.59
C ASN A 2 -14.17 7.07 -9.77
N SER A 3 -13.63 6.86 -10.96
CA SER A 3 -13.07 5.60 -11.45
C SER A 3 -11.61 5.37 -11.06
N ASP A 4 -11.07 6.14 -10.12
CA ASP A 4 -9.61 6.36 -10.02
C ASP A 4 -8.99 5.67 -8.79
N GLN A 5 -9.57 4.55 -8.36
CA GLN A 5 -8.96 3.74 -7.29
C GLN A 5 -7.67 3.10 -7.80
N ILE A 6 -6.57 3.32 -7.09
CA ILE A 6 -5.25 2.78 -7.43
C ILE A 6 -4.92 1.51 -6.66
N VAL A 7 -5.82 1.05 -5.76
CA VAL A 7 -5.65 -0.15 -4.95
C VAL A 7 -6.88 -1.06 -4.94
N ALA A 8 -6.64 -2.37 -4.98
CA ALA A 8 -7.58 -3.42 -4.67
C ALA A 8 -7.16 -4.09 -3.36
N HIS A 9 -8.10 -4.26 -2.43
CA HIS A 9 -7.85 -4.76 -1.09
C HIS A 9 -8.65 -6.03 -0.82
N ASN A 10 -7.96 -7.12 -0.49
CA ASN A 10 -8.54 -8.32 0.08
C ASN A 10 -8.14 -8.41 1.55
N GLY A 11 -9.06 -8.08 2.45
CA GLY A 11 -8.69 -7.96 3.85
C GLY A 11 -9.62 -7.08 4.67
N GLU A 12 -9.12 -6.66 5.83
CA GLU A 12 -9.74 -5.70 6.73
C GLU A 12 -8.64 -4.87 7.43
N ILE A 13 -8.79 -3.55 7.49
CA ILE A 13 -7.91 -2.68 8.27
C ILE A 13 -8.45 -2.50 9.70
N ASN A 14 -7.82 -3.17 10.67
CA ASN A 14 -8.26 -3.21 12.07
C ASN A 14 -7.90 -1.94 12.84
N THR A 15 -6.89 -1.19 12.39
CA THR A 15 -6.45 0.06 13.04
C THR A 15 -7.14 1.31 12.50
N LEU A 16 -8.13 1.15 11.61
CA LEU A 16 -8.70 2.20 10.76
C LEU A 16 -9.05 3.48 11.52
N ARG A 17 -9.79 3.37 12.64
CA ARG A 17 -10.22 4.56 13.41
C ARG A 17 -9.03 5.37 13.92
N GLY A 18 -7.96 4.70 14.36
CA GLY A 18 -6.72 5.36 14.77
C GLY A 18 -6.06 6.05 13.59
N ASN A 19 -5.92 5.34 12.46
CA ASN A 19 -5.30 5.88 11.26
C ASN A 19 -6.02 7.13 10.72
N ILE A 20 -7.35 7.09 10.66
CA ILE A 20 -8.17 8.24 10.23
C ILE A 20 -7.93 9.44 11.16
N ASN A 21 -7.95 9.22 12.48
CA ASN A 21 -7.74 10.30 13.44
C ASN A 21 -6.34 10.91 13.33
N PHE A 22 -5.31 10.10 13.11
CA PHE A 22 -3.96 10.61 12.90
C PHE A 22 -3.82 11.39 11.59
N MET A 23 -4.47 10.94 10.50
CA MET A 23 -4.52 11.72 9.26
C MET A 23 -5.21 13.06 9.45
N TYR A 24 -6.37 13.09 10.11
CA TYR A 24 -7.05 14.35 10.47
C TYR A 24 -6.16 15.27 11.32
N ALA A 25 -5.40 14.72 12.29
CA ALA A 25 -4.48 15.52 13.09
C ALA A 25 -3.32 16.11 12.26
N ARG A 26 -2.84 15.39 11.24
CA ARG A 26 -1.79 15.85 10.33
C ARG A 26 -2.24 17.02 9.46
N GLU A 27 -3.51 17.09 9.04
CA GLU A 27 -4.03 18.16 8.18
C GLU A 27 -3.75 19.57 8.72
N GLY A 28 -3.77 19.73 10.05
CA GLY A 28 -3.51 21.02 10.71
C GLY A 28 -2.04 21.48 10.70
N VAL A 29 -1.08 20.59 10.40
CA VAL A 29 0.36 20.90 10.44
C VAL A 29 1.09 20.59 9.14
N MET A 30 0.46 19.88 8.21
CA MET A 30 1.02 19.56 6.90
C MET A 30 1.32 20.83 6.09
N LYS A 31 2.43 20.79 5.36
CA LYS A 31 2.86 21.85 4.44
C LYS A 31 3.32 21.23 3.15
N SER A 32 2.98 21.86 2.03
CA SER A 32 3.43 21.43 0.70
C SER A 32 4.00 22.61 -0.06
N ARG A 33 5.20 22.44 -0.65
CA ARG A 33 5.79 23.44 -1.54
C ARG A 33 5.04 23.51 -2.88
N THR A 34 4.51 22.38 -3.33
CA THR A 34 3.80 22.26 -4.61
C THR A 34 2.40 22.87 -4.53
N PHE A 35 1.66 22.57 -3.47
CA PHE A 35 0.28 23.05 -3.32
C PHE A 35 0.18 24.39 -2.57
N GLY A 36 1.16 24.74 -1.73
CA GLY A 36 1.15 25.97 -0.95
C GLY A 36 -0.15 26.13 -0.16
N ASP A 37 -0.77 27.30 -0.28
CA ASP A 37 -2.05 27.62 0.36
C ASP A 37 -3.23 26.80 -0.18
N ASN A 38 -3.09 26.16 -1.35
CA ASN A 38 -4.13 25.30 -1.91
C ASN A 38 -4.14 23.90 -1.29
N LEU A 39 -3.17 23.53 -0.45
CA LEU A 39 -3.12 22.21 0.17
C LEU A 39 -4.41 21.89 0.94
N SER A 40 -5.00 22.88 1.60
CA SER A 40 -6.25 22.70 2.36
C SER A 40 -7.47 22.34 1.51
N LYS A 41 -7.39 22.47 0.18
CA LYS A 41 -8.44 22.03 -0.74
C LYS A 41 -8.48 20.52 -0.91
N LEU A 42 -7.41 19.81 -0.54
CA LEU A 42 -7.33 18.35 -0.55
C LEU A 42 -7.87 17.73 0.74
N TYR A 43 -8.42 18.55 1.65
CA TYR A 43 -8.93 18.09 2.94
C TYR A 43 -10.46 17.96 2.93
N PRO A 44 -11.03 17.01 3.70
CA PRO A 44 -10.31 15.99 4.46
C PRO A 44 -9.64 14.98 3.54
N VAL A 45 -8.44 14.52 3.90
CA VAL A 45 -7.71 13.51 3.10
C VAL A 45 -8.52 12.22 3.06
N VAL A 46 -9.11 11.81 4.19
CA VAL A 46 -10.01 10.65 4.24
C VAL A 46 -11.45 11.13 4.17
N GLU A 47 -12.14 10.75 3.09
CA GLU A 47 -13.55 11.06 2.91
C GLU A 47 -14.44 10.31 3.92
N ARG A 48 -15.56 10.93 4.29
CA ARG A 48 -16.50 10.34 5.26
C ARG A 48 -17.35 9.25 4.61
N GLY A 49 -17.59 8.17 5.34
CA GLY A 49 -18.49 7.09 4.91
C GLY A 49 -17.86 6.12 3.90
N MET A 50 -16.55 6.19 3.69
CA MET A 50 -15.80 5.24 2.89
C MET A 50 -15.66 3.89 3.61
N SER A 51 -15.49 2.82 2.84
CA SER A 51 -14.99 1.55 3.38
C SER A 51 -13.56 1.71 3.89
N ASP A 52 -13.06 0.73 4.63
CA ASP A 52 -11.66 0.66 5.04
C ASP A 52 -10.70 0.71 3.84
N SER A 53 -11.00 -0.05 2.77
CA SER A 53 -10.27 -0.01 1.50
C SER A 53 -10.30 1.37 0.85
N GLY A 54 -11.46 2.05 0.88
CA GLY A 54 -11.60 3.40 0.33
C GLY A 54 -10.81 4.43 1.14
N CYS A 55 -10.81 4.31 2.46
CA CYS A 55 -9.99 5.16 3.33
C CYS A 55 -8.49 4.96 3.07
N PHE A 56 -8.07 3.70 2.86
CA PHE A 56 -6.69 3.37 2.53
C PHE A 56 -6.30 3.97 1.18
N ASP A 57 -7.13 3.80 0.15
CA ASP A 57 -6.93 4.33 -1.20
C ASP A 57 -6.77 5.87 -1.18
N ASN A 58 -7.64 6.59 -0.47
CA ASN A 58 -7.52 8.05 -0.32
C ASN A 58 -6.15 8.49 0.23
N VAL A 59 -5.64 7.81 1.25
CA VAL A 59 -4.36 8.16 1.87
C VAL A 59 -3.20 7.77 0.96
N LEU A 60 -3.29 6.62 0.30
CA LEU A 60 -2.29 6.18 -0.67
C LEU A 60 -2.17 7.17 -1.82
N GLU A 61 -3.30 7.55 -2.43
CA GLU A 61 -3.39 8.54 -3.49
C GLU A 61 -2.82 9.89 -3.03
N PHE A 62 -3.20 10.34 -1.84
CA PHE A 62 -2.68 11.58 -1.26
C PHE A 62 -1.15 11.55 -1.09
N LEU A 63 -0.57 10.45 -0.61
CA LEU A 63 0.87 10.31 -0.47
C LEU A 63 1.59 10.33 -1.83
N VAL A 64 1.01 9.69 -2.85
CA VAL A 64 1.57 9.65 -4.20
C VAL A 64 1.52 11.02 -4.86
N HIS A 65 0.34 11.65 -4.90
CA HIS A 65 0.15 12.90 -5.65
C HIS A 65 0.50 14.16 -4.85
N ALA A 66 0.01 14.28 -3.62
CA ALA A 66 0.27 15.45 -2.78
C ALA A 66 1.59 15.35 -2.01
N GLY A 67 1.93 14.13 -1.57
CA GLY A 67 3.18 13.82 -0.88
C GLY A 67 4.39 13.61 -1.80
N ASN A 68 4.17 13.53 -3.11
CA ASN A 68 5.20 13.29 -4.13
C ASN A 68 6.06 12.06 -3.83
N ARG A 69 5.42 10.98 -3.40
CA ARG A 69 6.05 9.67 -3.15
C ARG A 69 5.84 8.77 -4.36
N SER A 70 6.77 7.86 -4.58
CA SER A 70 6.49 6.75 -5.51
C SER A 70 5.43 5.81 -4.93
N LEU A 71 4.63 5.16 -5.77
CA LEU A 71 3.61 4.21 -5.31
C LEU A 71 4.19 3.10 -4.40
N PRO A 72 5.34 2.47 -4.72
CA PRO A 72 5.95 1.48 -3.82
C PRO A 72 6.35 2.08 -2.47
N GLU A 73 6.92 3.29 -2.45
CA GLU A 73 7.31 3.97 -1.22
C GLU A 73 6.11 4.30 -0.32
N ALA A 74 5.02 4.79 -0.92
CA ALA A 74 3.79 5.07 -0.20
C ALA A 74 3.17 3.79 0.38
N ALA A 75 3.09 2.72 -0.42
CA ALA A 75 2.59 1.42 0.02
C ALA A 75 3.43 0.84 1.18
N MET A 76 4.76 0.86 1.07
CA MET A 76 5.67 0.40 2.13
C MET A 76 5.60 1.28 3.40
N THR A 77 5.29 2.56 3.25
CA THR A 77 5.10 3.47 4.39
C THR A 77 3.81 3.15 5.15
N MET A 78 2.72 2.87 4.43
CA MET A 78 1.42 2.54 5.02
C MET A 78 1.37 1.12 5.59
N VAL A 79 1.97 0.14 4.90
CA VAL A 79 1.97 -1.28 5.26
C VAL A 79 3.42 -1.77 5.37
N PRO A 80 4.14 -1.39 6.43
CA PRO A 80 5.54 -1.80 6.59
C PRO A 80 5.64 -3.28 6.97
N GLU A 81 6.66 -3.96 6.43
CA GLU A 81 7.08 -5.30 6.84
C GLU A 81 7.37 -5.37 8.36
N ALA A 82 7.40 -6.58 8.94
CA ALA A 82 7.83 -6.79 10.31
C ALA A 82 9.35 -6.54 10.48
N TRP A 83 9.75 -5.27 10.61
CA TRP A 83 11.15 -4.84 10.47
C TRP A 83 11.95 -4.72 11.78
N GLU A 84 11.27 -4.60 12.92
CA GLU A 84 11.94 -4.28 14.20
C GLU A 84 12.88 -5.39 14.67
N ASN A 85 12.43 -6.65 14.53
CA ASN A 85 13.14 -7.83 15.04
C ASN A 85 13.68 -8.75 13.93
N ASP A 86 13.58 -8.35 12.66
CA ASP A 86 14.13 -9.11 11.54
C ASP A 86 15.65 -8.85 11.48
N GLU A 87 16.48 -9.71 12.05
CA GLU A 87 17.95 -9.57 12.05
C GLU A 87 18.58 -9.74 10.65
N GLU A 88 17.90 -10.42 9.73
CA GLU A 88 18.36 -10.68 8.37
C GLU A 88 18.05 -9.52 7.40
N MET A 89 17.21 -8.57 7.83
CA MET A 89 16.86 -7.39 7.05
C MET A 89 18.10 -6.54 6.69
N ALA A 90 18.23 -6.24 5.40
CA ALA A 90 19.24 -5.32 4.89
C ALA A 90 19.23 -3.97 5.64
N PRO A 91 20.40 -3.42 6.04
CA PRO A 91 20.48 -2.20 6.85
C PRO A 91 19.74 -0.99 6.25
N GLU A 92 19.79 -0.82 4.93
CA GLU A 92 19.14 0.27 4.20
C GLU A 92 17.61 0.15 4.31
N ARG A 93 17.07 -1.07 4.16
CA ARG A 93 15.63 -1.34 4.29
C ARG A 93 15.15 -1.11 5.73
N ARG A 94 15.91 -1.55 6.73
CA ARG A 94 15.59 -1.29 8.14
C ARG A 94 15.62 0.20 8.46
N THR A 95 16.58 0.93 7.91
CA THR A 95 16.71 2.38 8.09
C THR A 95 15.52 3.11 7.46
N PHE A 96 15.09 2.69 6.27
CA PHE A 96 13.87 3.20 5.63
C PHE A 96 12.64 2.98 6.52
N TYR A 97 12.40 1.76 7.00
CA TYR A 97 11.23 1.49 7.83
C TYR A 97 11.26 2.22 9.18
N ARG A 98 12.44 2.38 9.78
CA ARG A 98 12.61 3.19 10.99
C ARG A 98 12.24 4.66 10.76
N TRP A 99 12.66 5.22 9.63
CA TRP A 99 12.28 6.58 9.24
C TRP A 99 10.78 6.69 8.92
N ALA A 100 10.21 5.71 8.20
CA ALA A 100 8.79 5.69 7.84
C ALA A 100 7.89 5.62 9.09
N ALA A 101 8.27 4.81 10.09
CA ALA A 101 7.55 4.67 11.36
C ALA A 101 7.51 5.97 12.19
N MET A 102 8.44 6.91 11.96
CA MET A 102 8.38 8.24 12.59
C MET A 102 7.34 9.16 11.93
N LEU A 103 6.92 8.86 10.70
CA LEU A 103 6.03 9.69 9.91
C LEU A 103 4.60 9.16 9.87
N MET A 104 4.45 7.85 9.81
CA MET A 104 3.17 7.18 9.63
C MET A 104 3.08 5.94 10.51
N GLU A 105 1.97 5.84 11.23
CA GLU A 105 1.58 4.62 11.89
C GLU A 105 1.08 3.58 10.85
N PRO A 106 1.34 2.28 11.06
CA PRO A 106 0.87 1.25 10.15
C PRO A 106 -0.66 1.24 10.00
N TRP A 107 -1.12 1.00 8.78
CA TRP A 107 -2.50 0.64 8.47
C TRP A 107 -2.60 -0.88 8.54
N ASP A 108 -2.84 -1.37 9.76
CA ASP A 108 -2.64 -2.78 10.13
C ASP A 108 -3.95 -3.57 10.12
N GLY A 109 -3.84 -4.86 9.86
CA GLY A 109 -4.93 -5.81 9.69
C GLY A 109 -4.63 -6.83 8.58
N PRO A 110 -5.38 -7.93 8.49
CA PRO A 110 -5.18 -8.91 7.43
C PRO A 110 -5.37 -8.27 6.06
N ALA A 111 -4.35 -8.26 5.21
CA ALA A 111 -4.42 -7.56 3.93
C ALA A 111 -3.56 -8.21 2.85
N LEU A 112 -4.16 -8.41 1.68
CA LEU A 112 -3.47 -8.46 0.40
C LEU A 112 -3.92 -7.25 -0.41
N LEU A 113 -2.99 -6.36 -0.70
CA LEU A 113 -3.22 -5.16 -1.50
C LEU A 113 -2.53 -5.33 -2.84
N ALA A 114 -3.26 -5.14 -3.93
CA ALA A 114 -2.70 -5.00 -5.27
C ALA A 114 -2.93 -3.57 -5.75
N PHE A 115 -1.91 -2.92 -6.30
CA PHE A 115 -1.97 -1.50 -6.64
C PHE A 115 -1.29 -1.18 -7.97
N SER A 116 -1.72 -0.08 -8.60
CA SER A 116 -1.07 0.46 -9.79
C SER A 116 -1.36 1.96 -9.99
N ASP A 117 -0.36 2.70 -10.46
CA ASP A 117 -0.45 4.11 -10.90
C ASP A 117 -0.21 4.26 -12.42
N GLY A 118 -0.30 3.16 -13.17
CA GLY A 118 0.01 3.10 -14.61
C GLY A 118 1.51 3.04 -14.93
N ARG A 119 2.40 3.35 -13.99
CA ARG A 119 3.85 3.17 -14.12
C ARG A 119 4.34 1.95 -13.37
N TYR A 120 3.86 1.79 -12.14
CA TYR A 120 4.12 0.65 -11.27
C TYR A 120 2.88 -0.22 -11.20
N VAL A 121 3.10 -1.53 -11.11
CA VAL A 121 2.11 -2.50 -10.64
C VAL A 121 2.79 -3.31 -9.55
N GLY A 122 2.10 -3.54 -8.45
CA GLY A 122 2.67 -4.25 -7.31
C GLY A 122 1.61 -4.84 -6.41
N ALA A 123 2.07 -5.67 -5.47
CA ALA A 123 1.26 -6.16 -4.39
C ALA A 123 2.04 -6.20 -3.09
N ILE A 124 1.36 -6.00 -1.97
CA ILE A 124 1.93 -6.10 -0.62
C ILE A 124 1.00 -6.91 0.26
N LEU A 125 1.60 -7.73 1.12
CA LEU A 125 0.90 -8.43 2.20
C LEU A 125 1.06 -7.64 3.50
N ASP A 126 0.08 -7.77 4.38
CA ASP A 126 0.24 -7.32 5.75
C ASP A 126 1.46 -7.97 6.42
N ARG A 127 1.97 -7.33 7.47
CA ARG A 127 3.18 -7.73 8.19
C ARG A 127 3.19 -9.17 8.70
N ASN A 128 2.03 -9.78 8.89
CA ASN A 128 1.87 -11.13 9.39
C ASN A 128 1.50 -12.14 8.28
N GLY A 129 1.31 -11.67 7.04
CA GLY A 129 0.95 -12.52 5.90
C GLY A 129 -0.38 -13.24 6.08
N LEU A 130 -1.39 -12.57 6.66
CA LEU A 130 -2.66 -13.20 7.05
C LEU A 130 -3.59 -13.48 5.88
N ARG A 131 -3.22 -13.05 4.66
CA ARG A 131 -3.96 -13.32 3.43
C ARG A 131 -3.10 -14.14 2.46
N PRO A 132 -3.69 -15.15 1.79
CA PRO A 132 -2.94 -15.92 0.82
C PRO A 132 -2.64 -15.05 -0.41
N ALA A 133 -1.39 -15.09 -0.86
CA ALA A 133 -0.98 -14.61 -2.16
C ALA A 133 -0.11 -15.67 -2.82
N ARG A 134 -0.41 -15.98 -4.07
CA ARG A 134 0.33 -16.89 -4.93
C ARG A 134 0.72 -16.17 -6.19
N TYR A 135 1.93 -16.39 -6.66
CA TYR A 135 2.35 -15.80 -7.91
C TYR A 135 3.14 -16.76 -8.81
N TYR A 136 2.98 -16.53 -10.11
CA TYR A 136 3.70 -17.20 -11.18
C TYR A 136 4.49 -16.17 -11.97
N ILE A 137 5.73 -16.49 -12.32
CA ILE A 137 6.52 -15.75 -13.31
C ILE A 137 6.70 -16.67 -14.50
N THR A 138 6.32 -16.20 -15.68
CA THR A 138 6.48 -16.93 -16.93
C THR A 138 7.77 -16.56 -17.66
N ASP A 139 8.17 -17.39 -18.62
CA ASP A 139 9.36 -17.21 -19.46
C ASP A 139 9.27 -16.03 -20.44
N ASP A 140 8.07 -15.50 -20.66
CA ASP A 140 7.79 -14.28 -21.41
C ASP A 140 7.59 -13.03 -20.52
N ASP A 141 8.23 -13.03 -19.35
CA ASP A 141 8.31 -11.91 -18.40
C ASP A 141 6.94 -11.39 -17.91
N ARG A 142 5.93 -12.27 -17.81
CA ARG A 142 4.66 -11.94 -17.16
C ARG A 142 4.62 -12.42 -15.73
N ILE A 143 3.97 -11.62 -14.88
CA ILE A 143 3.64 -11.98 -13.51
C ILE A 143 2.13 -12.15 -13.37
N TYR A 144 1.72 -13.28 -12.79
CA TYR A 144 0.35 -13.56 -12.43
C TYR A 144 0.27 -13.67 -10.92
N LEU A 145 -0.57 -12.86 -10.28
CA LEU A 145 -0.78 -12.88 -8.84
C LEU A 145 -2.26 -13.12 -8.55
N ALA A 146 -2.54 -14.04 -7.65
CA ALA A 146 -3.89 -14.35 -7.20
C ALA A 146 -3.90 -14.79 -5.74
N SER A 147 -5.07 -14.73 -5.10
CA SER A 147 -5.24 -15.26 -3.74
C SER A 147 -5.21 -16.80 -3.68
N GLU A 148 -5.35 -17.46 -4.82
CA GLU A 148 -5.47 -18.92 -4.94
C GLU A 148 -4.71 -19.45 -6.16
N VAL A 149 -4.48 -20.77 -6.20
CA VAL A 149 -3.87 -21.45 -7.36
C VAL A 149 -4.95 -21.92 -8.35
N GLY A 150 -4.60 -22.02 -9.64
CA GLY A 150 -5.53 -22.52 -10.65
C GLY A 150 -6.56 -21.50 -11.16
N VAL A 151 -6.41 -20.22 -10.80
CA VAL A 151 -7.26 -19.13 -11.31
C VAL A 151 -7.07 -18.89 -12.81
N ILE A 152 -5.87 -19.20 -13.32
CA ILE A 152 -5.54 -19.15 -14.73
C ILE A 152 -4.87 -20.46 -15.14
N ASP A 153 -5.25 -20.97 -16.31
CA ASP A 153 -4.62 -22.13 -16.92
C ASP A 153 -3.35 -21.67 -17.67
N LEU A 154 -2.18 -22.04 -17.13
CA LEU A 154 -0.87 -21.69 -17.69
C LEU A 154 -0.12 -22.99 -17.99
N PRO A 155 0.44 -23.16 -19.20
CA PRO A 155 1.29 -24.31 -19.52
C PRO A 155 2.47 -24.40 -18.55
N GLU A 156 2.66 -25.56 -17.90
CA GLU A 156 3.74 -25.72 -16.90
C GLU A 156 5.13 -25.43 -17.45
N GLY A 157 5.36 -25.73 -18.74
CA GLY A 157 6.62 -25.47 -19.42
C GLY A 157 6.98 -23.98 -19.53
N ASN A 158 6.00 -23.08 -19.37
CA ASN A 158 6.21 -21.63 -19.46
C ASN A 158 6.48 -21.01 -18.08
N ILE A 159 6.36 -21.76 -16.98
CA ILE A 159 6.49 -21.21 -15.61
C ILE A 159 7.96 -21.29 -15.16
N VAL A 160 8.60 -20.12 -14.99
CA VAL A 160 9.99 -20.01 -14.49
C VAL A 160 10.03 -20.01 -12.97
N ARG A 161 9.00 -19.45 -12.31
CA ARG A 161 8.91 -19.41 -10.84
C ARG A 161 7.47 -19.54 -10.37
N LYS A 162 7.27 -20.26 -9.26
CA LYS A 162 5.99 -20.40 -8.55
C LYS A 162 6.23 -20.28 -7.04
N VAL A 163 5.39 -19.49 -6.36
CA VAL A 163 5.35 -19.35 -4.89
C VAL A 163 3.92 -19.43 -4.39
#